data_AF-A0A7X9PQJ1-F1
#
_entry.id   AF-A0A7X9PQJ1-F1
#
_cell.length_a   1.000
_cell.length_b   1.000
_cell.length_c   1.000
_cell.angle_alpha   90.00
_cell.angle_beta   90.00
_cell.angle_gamma   90.00
#
_symmetry.space_group_name_H-M   'P 1'
#
loop_
_entity.id
_entity.type
_entity.pdbx_description
1 polymer ?
#
loop_
_entity_poly.entity_id
_entity_poly.type
_entity_poly.pdbx_seq_one_letter_code
_entity_poly.pdbx_strand_id
1 'polypeptide(L)' 'MASVDSSNVFIREFQEKYEKKLREKEVEILEYWKAQVDKIIAMRPESIASLQLQVTKMSEMMGNRIKVLKKG' A
#
# COMPACT_ATOMS: atom_id res chain seq x y z
N MET A 1 0.18 20.03 37.46
CA MET A 1 1.30 19.24 36.88
C MET A 1 0.87 17.84 36.45
N ALA A 2 0.01 17.12 37.19
CA ALA A 2 -0.49 15.79 36.79
C ALA A 2 -1.30 15.74 35.48
N SER A 3 -2.05 16.79 35.12
CA SER A 3 -2.88 16.81 33.89
C SER A 3 -2.09 16.92 32.58
N VAL A 4 -0.90 17.51 32.63
CA VAL A 4 -0.02 17.67 31.46
C VAL A 4 0.69 16.34 31.16
N ASP A 5 1.00 15.56 32.19
CA ASP A 5 1.67 14.27 32.08
C ASP A 5 0.74 13.20 31.46
N SER A 6 -0.53 13.16 31.88
CA SER A 6 -1.54 12.28 31.27
C SER A 6 -1.81 12.59 29.79
N SER A 7 -1.76 13.88 29.42
CA SER A 7 -1.91 14.31 28.02
C SER A 7 -0.73 13.86 27.16
N ASN A 8 0.50 13.95 27.67
CA ASN A 8 1.70 13.51 26.96
C ASN A 8 1.76 11.99 26.79
N VAL A 9 1.36 11.22 27.80
CA VAL A 9 1.26 9.75 27.70
C VAL A 9 0.22 9.36 26.65
N PHE A 10 -0.95 10.00 26.64
CA PHE A 10 -1.99 9.76 25.64
C PHE A 10 -1.51 10.09 24.21
N ILE A 11 -0.82 11.23 24.01
CA ILE A 11 -0.27 11.61 22.70
C ILE A 11 0.73 10.57 22.21
N ARG A 12 1.61 10.07 23.08
CA ARG A 12 2.59 9.05 22.71
C ARG A 12 1.93 7.74 22.32
N GLU A 13 0.97 7.25 23.11
CA GLU A 13 0.22 6.04 22.78
C GLU A 13 -0.56 6.18 21.47
N PHE A 14 -1.12 7.36 21.22
CA PHE A 14 -1.81 7.65 19.96
C PHE A 14 -0.84 7.64 18.77
N GLN A 15 0.33 8.27 18.91
CA GLN A 15 1.38 8.26 17.89
C GLN A 15 1.84 6.83 17.58
N GLU A 16 2.14 6.03 18.60
CA GLU A 16 2.56 4.63 18.42
C GLU A 16 1.49 3.80 17.68
N LYS A 17 0.21 3.96 18.05
CA LYS A 17 -0.91 3.31 17.36
C LYS A 17 -1.04 3.78 15.91
N TYR A 18 -0.86 5.07 15.67
CA TYR A 18 -0.92 5.65 14.34
C TYR A 18 0.21 5.12 13.44
N GLU A 19 1.44 5.14 13.94
CA GLU A 19 2.58 4.59 13.21
C GLU A 19 2.44 3.10 12.93
N LYS A 20 1.95 2.33 13.92
CA LYS A 20 1.66 0.91 13.74
C LYS A 20 0.66 0.70 12.60
N LYS A 21 -0.45 1.45 12.62
CA LYS A 21 -1.47 1.38 11.57
C LYS A 21 -0.94 1.82 10.20
N LEU A 22 -0.05 2.81 10.17
CA LEU A 22 0.61 3.25 8.94
C LEU A 22 1.48 2.14 8.35
N ARG A 23 2.31 1.50 9.18
CA ARG A 23 3.14 0.34 8.77
C ARG A 23 2.29 -0.83 8.29
N GLU A 24 1.22 -1.18 9.00
CA GLU A 24 0.30 -2.25 8.59
C GLU A 24 -0.34 -1.94 7.23
N LYS A 25 -0.75 -0.69 6.99
CA LYS A 25 -1.32 -0.28 5.71
C LYS A 25 -0.29 -0.30 4.57
N GLU A 26 0.94 0.11 4.85
CA GLU A 26 2.02 0.04 3.88
C GLU A 26 2.30 -1.42 3.47
N VAL A 27 2.41 -2.32 4.45
CA VAL A 27 2.57 -3.76 4.20
C VAL A 27 1.43 -4.31 3.36
N GLU A 28 0.17 -4.04 3.73
CA GLU A 28 -1.01 -4.50 2.98
C GLU A 28 -0.97 -4.05 1.50
N ILE A 29 -0.57 -2.80 1.25
CA ILE A 29 -0.44 -2.25 -0.11
C ILE A 29 0.68 -2.96 -0.87
N LEU A 30 1.84 -3.18 -0.24
CA LEU A 30 2.98 -3.85 -0.86
C LEU A 30 2.68 -5.32 -1.17
N GLU A 31 2.04 -6.04 -0.26
CA GLU A 31 1.61 -7.43 -0.45
C GLU A 31 0.62 -7.54 -1.61
N TYR A 32 -0.36 -6.63 -1.68
CA TYR A 32 -1.29 -6.59 -2.80
C TYR A 32 -0.58 -6.44 -4.15
N TRP A 33 0.32 -5.46 -4.28
CA TRP A 33 1.03 -5.24 -5.54
C TRP A 33 1.99 -6.37 -5.88
N LYS A 34 2.70 -6.92 -4.88
CA LYS A 34 3.54 -8.09 -5.06
C LYS A 34 2.73 -9.27 -5.61
N ALA A 35 1.55 -9.54 -5.04
CA ALA A 35 0.69 -10.62 -5.51
C ALA A 35 0.23 -10.43 -6.97
N GLN A 36 0.00 -9.19 -7.42
CA GLN A 36 -0.32 -8.93 -8.83
C GLN A 36 0.88 -9.18 -9.75
N VAL A 37 2.09 -8.76 -9.34
CA VAL A 37 3.33 -9.05 -10.09
C VAL A 37 3.58 -10.55 -10.17
N ASP A 38 3.47 -11.27 -9.05
CA ASP A 38 3.70 -12.71 -8.97
C ASP A 38 2.74 -13.47 -9.91
N LYS A 39 1.48 -13.01 -10.05
CA LYS A 39 0.53 -13.57 -11.03
C LYS A 39 1.01 -13.40 -12.46
N ILE A 40 1.50 -12.21 -12.83
CA ILE A 40 2.02 -11.94 -14.18
C ILE A 40 3.22 -12.85 -14.48
N ILE A 41 4.11 -13.04 -13.49
CA ILE A 41 5.26 -13.94 -13.60
C ILE A 41 4.79 -15.40 -13.80
N ALA A 42 3.81 -15.84 -13.01
CA ALA A 42 3.29 -17.20 -13.06
C ALA A 42 2.52 -17.52 -14.36
N MET A 43 1.95 -16.51 -15.03
CA MET A 43 1.18 -16.68 -16.27
C MET A 43 1.98 -17.19 -17.47
N ARG A 44 3.33 -17.13 -17.45
CA ARG A 44 4.22 -17.58 -18.55
C ARG A 44 3.71 -17.14 -19.94
N PRO A 45 3.63 -15.84 -20.21
CA PRO A 45 3.03 -15.32 -21.43
C PRO A 45 3.70 -15.88 -22.69
N GLU A 46 2.88 -16.28 -23.67
CA GLU A 46 3.33 -16.89 -24.94
C GLU A 46 4.15 -15.93 -25.82
N SER A 47 4.07 -14.63 -25.56
CA SER A 47 4.79 -13.60 -26.30
C SER A 47 5.13 -12.38 -25.45
N ILE A 48 6.12 -11.61 -25.91
CA ILE A 48 6.49 -10.32 -25.30
C ILE A 48 5.31 -9.34 -25.32
N ALA A 49 4.50 -9.34 -26.38
CA ALA A 49 3.32 -8.48 -26.47
C ALA A 49 2.27 -8.82 -25.40
N SER A 50 2.06 -10.11 -25.13
CA SER A 50 1.17 -10.57 -24.05
C SER A 50 1.69 -10.13 -22.67
N LEU A 51 3.00 -10.25 -22.43
CA LEU A 51 3.63 -9.75 -21.20
C LEU A 51 3.45 -8.23 -21.05
N GLN A 52 3.73 -7.46 -22.11
CA GLN A 52 3.57 -6.00 -22.12
C GLN A 52 2.14 -5.59 -21.79
N LEU A 53 1.14 -6.27 -22.36
CA LEU A 53 -0.27 -6.01 -22.07
C LEU A 53 -0.60 -6.22 -20.59
N GLN A 54 -0.11 -7.29 -19.96
CA GLN A 54 -0.36 -7.57 -18.54
C GLN A 54 0.31 -6.54 -17.63
N VAL A 55 1.55 -6.15 -17.94
CA VAL A 55 2.29 -5.11 -17.20
C VAL A 55 1.59 -3.75 -17.33
N THR A 56 1.11 -3.38 -18.52
CA THR A 56 0.36 -2.13 -18.73
C THR A 56 -0.92 -2.10 -17.91
N LYS A 57 -1.71 -3.19 -17.90
CA LYS A 57 -2.92 -3.29 -17.08
C LYS A 57 -2.64 -3.12 -15.58
N MET A 58 -1.55 -3.72 -15.09
CA MET A 58 -1.14 -3.55 -13.69
C MET A 58 -0.75 -2.09 -13.40
N SER A 59 0.03 -1.46 -14.28
CA SER A 59 0.43 -0.06 -14.15
C SER A 59 -0.77 0.90 -14.15
N GLU A 60 -1.75 0.68 -15.03
CA GLU A 60 -3.00 1.46 -15.06
C GLU A 60 -3.80 1.31 -13.75
N MET A 61 -3.89 0.10 -13.21
CA MET A 61 -4.53 -0.16 -11.93
C MET A 61 -3.85 0.61 -10.79
N MET A 62 -2.50 0.61 -10.76
CA MET A 62 -1.72 1.41 -9.80
C MET A 62 -2.02 2.91 -9.97
N GLY A 63 -1.98 3.41 -11.21
CA GLY A 63 -2.26 4.80 -11.53
C GLY A 63 -3.66 5.23 -11.11
N ASN A 64 -4.68 4.39 -11.33
CA ASN A 64 -6.04 4.65 -10.89
C ASN A 64 -6.16 4.72 -9.37
N ARG A 65 -5.52 3.80 -8.64
CA ARG A 65 -5.52 3.82 -7.17
C ARG A 65 -4.80 5.05 -6.62
N ILE A 66 -3.67 5.44 -7.20
CA ILE A 66 -2.95 6.68 -6.85
C ILE A 66 -3.85 7.91 -7.09
N LYS A 67 -4.52 7.99 -8.23
CA LYS A 67 -5.43 9.10 -8.55
C LYS A 67 -6.58 9.19 -7.55
N VAL A 68 -7.17 8.06 -7.14
CA VAL A 68 -8.26 8.03 -6.16
C VAL A 68 -7.75 8.48 -4.78
N LEU A 69 -6.60 7.96 -4.34
CA LEU A 69 -6.02 8.32 -3.04
C LEU A 69 -5.61 9.80 -2.96
N LYS A 70 -5.12 10.40 -4.05
CA LYS A 70 -4.79 11.84 -4.12
C LYS A 70 -6.01 12.77 -4.13
N LYS A 71 -7.20 12.24 -4.44
CA LYS A 71 -8.46 13.00 -4.41
C LYS A 71 -9.14 12.97 -3.03
N GLY A 72 -8.64 12.12 -2.13
CA GLY A 72 -9.05 12.08 -0.72
C GLY A 72 -8.33 13.13 0.10
#